data_AF-A0A1H0G8U7-F1
#
_entry.id   AF-A0A1H0G8U7-F1
#
_cell.length_a   1.000
_cell.length_b   1.000
_cell.length_c   1.000
_cell.angle_alpha   90.00
_cell.angle_beta   90.00
_cell.angle_gamma   90.00
#
_symmetry.space_group_name_H-M   'P 1'
#
loop_
_entity.id
_entity.type
_entity.pdbx_description
1 polymer ?
#
loop_
_entity_poly.entity_id
_entity_poly.type
_entity_poly.pdbx_seq_one_letter_code
_entity_poly.pdbx_strand_id
1 'polypeptide(L)'
;MRLHVEEQYDHEDNSQTVYSFTNTKAFSPISVISTEVLEEVFEFAFGMSFGGQGYHRNHRAGGIDRRRNGQIFADTFQGKLAEFALWDFFISNNLEVPKPDTEMYEEGIWDTSDFEYKDIKIAVKSTKSYGQLMLLESEDWNDEGLYIPNLNTGNELYHYFILLRIQPFTQSILLENRCLFNDIIDKDSLKELIMQQEYSYDIPGYITNRNLVQLIENNYFIPQGAYLNVIHEKNKMDADNYYIQTGHMHPINRLIKILQNL
;
A
#
# COMPACT_ATOMS: atom_id res chain seq x y z
N MET A 1 14.54 12.60 9.68
CA MET A 1 13.19 12.06 9.38
C MET A 1 12.33 13.05 8.60
N ARG A 2 12.35 14.36 8.92
CA ARG A 2 11.56 15.36 8.20
C ARG A 2 11.92 15.44 6.72
N LEU A 3 10.90 15.64 5.89
CA LEU A 3 11.05 16.07 4.50
C LEU A 3 11.56 17.52 4.47
N HIS A 4 12.20 17.89 3.37
CA HIS A 4 12.45 19.30 3.07
C HIS A 4 11.12 19.92 2.63
N VAL A 5 10.79 21.11 3.12
CA VAL A 5 9.55 21.82 2.79
C VAL A 5 9.90 23.18 2.24
N GLU A 6 9.35 23.50 1.08
CA GLU A 6 9.53 24.78 0.41
C GLU A 6 8.21 25.24 -0.21
N GLU A 7 8.05 26.56 -0.32
CA GLU A 7 6.98 27.17 -1.11
C GLU A 7 7.49 27.37 -2.53
N GLN A 8 6.76 26.86 -3.51
CA GLN A 8 7.01 27.04 -4.94
C GLN A 8 5.78 27.64 -5.60
N TYR A 9 5.98 28.37 -6.71
CA TYR A 9 4.89 28.95 -7.47
C TYR A 9 4.54 28.05 -8.66
N ASP A 10 3.25 27.83 -8.89
CA ASP A 10 2.77 27.17 -10.10
C ASP A 10 2.73 28.13 -11.30
N HIS A 11 2.26 27.63 -12.44
CA HIS A 11 2.16 28.39 -13.70
C HIS A 11 1.13 29.53 -13.67
N GLU A 12 0.28 29.57 -12.65
CA GLU A 12 -0.70 30.64 -12.40
C GLU A 12 -0.23 31.59 -11.28
N ASP A 13 1.05 31.49 -10.88
CA ASP A 13 1.66 32.25 -9.77
C ASP A 13 0.98 32.00 -8.40
N ASN A 14 0.29 30.87 -8.22
CA ASN A 14 -0.21 30.47 -6.90
C ASN A 14 0.91 29.78 -6.09
N SER A 15 1.02 30.13 -4.81
CA SER A 15 1.95 29.48 -3.87
C SER A 15 1.46 28.06 -3.56
N GLN A 16 2.36 27.09 -3.66
CA GLN A 16 2.12 25.68 -3.37
C GLN A 16 3.21 25.16 -2.43
N THR A 17 2.81 24.42 -1.40
CA THR A 17 3.76 23.75 -0.50
C THR A 17 4.27 22.46 -1.12
N VAL A 18 5.59 22.34 -1.27
CA VAL A 18 6.27 21.17 -1.85
C VAL A 18 7.13 20.48 -0.79
N TYR A 19 6.96 19.15 -0.68
CA TYR A 19 7.69 18.28 0.23
C TYR A 19 8.67 17.40 -0.55
N SER A 20 9.96 17.50 -0.27
CA SER A 20 11.00 16.77 -1.00
C SER A 20 11.75 15.78 -0.11
N PHE A 21 12.07 14.62 -0.68
CA PHE A 21 12.75 13.53 0.02
C PHE A 21 14.17 13.91 0.42
N THR A 22 14.58 13.53 1.63
CA THR A 22 15.92 13.81 2.19
C THR A 22 16.69 12.54 2.53
N ASN A 23 16.02 11.39 2.62
CA ASN A 23 16.62 10.12 2.98
C ASN A 23 15.87 8.96 2.30
N THR A 24 16.43 8.50 1.18
CA THR A 24 15.81 7.53 0.27
C THR A 24 16.53 6.20 0.31
N LYS A 25 15.88 5.15 -0.22
CA LYS A 25 16.50 3.86 -0.53
C LYS A 25 16.33 3.56 -2.00
N ALA A 26 17.41 3.13 -2.65
CA ALA A 26 17.34 2.59 -4.00
C ALA A 26 16.42 1.37 -4.02
N PHE A 27 15.71 1.16 -5.14
CA PHE A 27 14.95 -0.06 -5.37
C PHE A 27 15.93 -1.20 -5.62
N SER A 28 15.78 -2.30 -4.87
CA SER A 28 16.66 -3.47 -4.96
C SER A 28 15.80 -4.73 -4.90
N PRO A 29 15.31 -5.23 -6.05
CA PRO A 29 14.37 -6.33 -6.08
C PRO A 29 14.94 -7.57 -5.40
N ILE A 30 14.11 -8.22 -4.58
CA ILE A 30 14.45 -9.41 -3.80
C ILE A 30 14.13 -10.67 -4.60
N SER A 31 12.96 -10.70 -5.23
CA SER A 31 12.47 -11.84 -6.03
C SER A 31 11.49 -11.37 -7.09
N VAL A 32 11.18 -12.30 -8.00
CA VAL A 32 10.11 -12.20 -9.00
C VAL A 32 8.91 -13.01 -8.48
N ILE A 33 7.71 -12.48 -8.66
CA ILE A 33 6.48 -13.14 -8.23
C ILE A 33 6.10 -14.21 -9.25
N SER A 34 5.75 -15.40 -8.78
CA SER A 34 5.44 -16.53 -9.64
C SER A 34 4.15 -16.33 -10.43
N THR A 35 4.05 -17.00 -11.58
CA THR A 35 2.87 -16.96 -12.45
C THR A 35 1.63 -17.49 -11.73
N GLU A 36 1.76 -18.50 -10.89
CA GLU A 36 0.65 -19.07 -10.11
C GLU A 36 0.08 -18.04 -9.14
N VAL A 37 0.94 -17.31 -8.44
CA VAL A 37 0.52 -16.21 -7.56
C VAL A 37 -0.13 -15.08 -8.36
N LEU A 38 0.44 -14.70 -9.50
CA LEU A 38 -0.15 -13.66 -10.36
C LEU A 38 -1.55 -14.04 -10.83
N GLU A 39 -1.76 -15.30 -11.22
CA GLU A 39 -3.07 -15.78 -11.63
C GLU A 39 -4.08 -15.76 -10.48
N GLU A 40 -3.69 -16.23 -9.29
CA GLU A 40 -4.54 -16.23 -8.11
C GLU A 40 -4.95 -14.82 -7.68
N VAL A 41 -4.00 -13.89 -7.64
CA VAL A 41 -4.25 -12.47 -7.33
C VAL A 41 -5.08 -11.79 -8.42
N PHE A 42 -4.89 -12.18 -9.69
CA PHE A 42 -5.70 -11.68 -10.80
C PHE A 42 -7.17 -12.06 -10.64
N GLU A 43 -7.47 -13.33 -10.40
CA GLU A 43 -8.84 -13.83 -10.26
C GLU A 43 -9.54 -13.14 -9.08
N PHE A 44 -8.82 -12.97 -7.96
CA PHE A 44 -9.30 -12.21 -6.80
C PHE A 44 -9.64 -10.76 -7.17
N ALA A 45 -8.67 -10.01 -7.71
CA ALA A 45 -8.86 -8.60 -8.02
C ALA A 45 -9.93 -8.37 -9.10
N PHE A 46 -10.05 -9.28 -10.07
CA PHE A 46 -11.08 -9.23 -11.09
C PHE A 46 -12.48 -9.42 -10.49
N GLY A 47 -12.68 -10.43 -9.62
CA GLY A 47 -13.95 -10.68 -8.94
C GLY A 47 -14.40 -9.50 -8.09
N MET A 48 -13.46 -8.90 -7.35
CA MET A 48 -13.68 -7.72 -6.51
C MET A 48 -14.09 -6.47 -7.31
N SER A 49 -13.64 -6.34 -8.55
CA SER A 49 -13.86 -5.14 -9.38
C SER A 49 -14.91 -5.35 -10.48
N PHE A 50 -14.51 -5.98 -11.59
CA PHE A 50 -15.35 -6.18 -12.78
C PHE A 50 -16.35 -7.33 -12.62
N GLY A 51 -16.07 -8.29 -11.74
CA GLY A 51 -16.94 -9.44 -11.48
C GLY A 51 -18.14 -9.13 -10.58
N GLY A 52 -18.11 -7.99 -9.87
CA GLY A 52 -19.19 -7.57 -8.96
C GLY A 52 -19.40 -8.50 -7.76
N GLN A 53 -18.38 -9.29 -7.38
CA GLN A 53 -18.43 -10.28 -6.31
C GLN A 53 -17.95 -9.75 -4.96
N GLY A 54 -17.41 -8.53 -4.91
CA GLY A 54 -16.90 -7.89 -3.69
C GLY A 54 -17.49 -6.51 -3.45
N TYR A 55 -17.69 -6.16 -2.17
CA TYR A 55 -18.10 -4.82 -1.76
C TYR A 55 -16.87 -3.96 -1.47
N HIS A 56 -16.73 -2.82 -2.17
CA HIS A 56 -15.70 -1.83 -1.88
C HIS A 56 -16.31 -0.62 -1.18
N ARG A 57 -15.58 -0.06 -0.19
CA ARG A 57 -15.82 1.33 0.22
C ARG A 57 -15.64 2.21 -1.03
N ASN A 58 -16.74 2.80 -1.48
CA ASN A 58 -16.79 3.67 -2.66
C ASN A 58 -16.04 5.00 -2.48
N HIS A 59 -15.51 5.26 -1.28
CA HIS A 59 -14.74 6.43 -0.90
C HIS A 59 -13.52 6.01 -0.06
N ARG A 60 -12.35 6.63 -0.28
CA ARG A 60 -11.29 6.69 0.75
C ARG A 60 -11.82 7.57 1.89
N ALA A 61 -11.37 7.36 3.13
CA ALA A 61 -11.69 8.32 4.19
C ALA A 61 -11.15 9.69 3.76
N GLY A 62 -12.02 10.71 3.68
CA GLY A 62 -11.66 12.05 3.20
C GLY A 62 -11.51 12.26 1.68
N GLY A 63 -11.74 11.24 0.83
CA GLY A 63 -11.60 11.35 -0.63
C GLY A 63 -12.87 11.77 -1.38
N ILE A 64 -12.74 12.65 -2.39
CA ILE A 64 -13.87 13.25 -3.13
C ILE A 64 -14.36 12.38 -4.31
N ASP A 65 -13.50 11.54 -4.91
CA ASP A 65 -13.80 10.82 -6.16
C ASP A 65 -14.32 9.39 -5.97
N ARG A 66 -15.32 9.00 -6.79
CA ARG A 66 -15.81 7.63 -6.91
C ARG A 66 -14.90 6.82 -7.85
N ARG A 67 -14.20 5.82 -7.32
CA ARG A 67 -13.29 4.95 -8.09
C ARG A 67 -14.07 4.11 -9.14
N ARG A 68 -13.53 4.03 -10.35
CA ARG A 68 -13.97 3.16 -11.45
C ARG A 68 -13.48 1.72 -11.25
N ASN A 69 -14.08 0.73 -11.90
CA ASN A 69 -13.67 -0.67 -11.72
C ASN A 69 -12.20 -0.91 -12.09
N GLY A 70 -11.66 -0.25 -13.12
CA GLY A 70 -10.23 -0.34 -13.44
C GLY A 70 -9.31 0.18 -12.32
N GLN A 71 -9.71 1.23 -11.60
CA GLN A 71 -8.97 1.74 -10.44
C GLN A 71 -9.08 0.77 -9.26
N ILE A 72 -10.29 0.24 -9.01
CA ILE A 72 -10.53 -0.76 -7.97
C ILE A 72 -9.70 -2.02 -8.24
N PHE A 73 -9.66 -2.51 -9.48
CA PHE A 73 -8.83 -3.62 -9.89
C PHE A 73 -7.35 -3.34 -9.62
N ALA A 74 -6.84 -2.19 -10.07
CA ALA A 74 -5.43 -1.82 -9.90
C ALA A 74 -5.03 -1.79 -8.42
N ASP A 75 -5.82 -1.12 -7.58
CA ASP A 75 -5.57 -1.00 -6.13
C ASP A 75 -5.65 -2.38 -5.44
N THR A 76 -6.67 -3.17 -5.77
CA THR A 76 -6.91 -4.49 -5.16
C THR A 76 -5.82 -5.49 -5.56
N PHE A 77 -5.48 -5.54 -6.85
CA PHE A 77 -4.41 -6.38 -7.38
C PHE A 77 -3.07 -6.02 -6.73
N GLN A 78 -2.72 -4.73 -6.71
CA GLN A 78 -1.48 -4.24 -6.13
C GLN A 78 -1.36 -4.53 -4.62
N GLY A 79 -2.45 -4.37 -3.87
CA GLY A 79 -2.50 -4.68 -2.43
C GLY A 79 -2.30 -6.16 -2.18
N LYS A 80 -3.13 -7.00 -2.79
CA LYS A 80 -3.08 -8.45 -2.61
C LYS A 80 -1.77 -9.06 -3.12
N LEU A 81 -1.21 -8.53 -4.21
CA LEU A 81 0.10 -8.94 -4.72
C LEU A 81 1.21 -8.67 -3.70
N ALA A 82 1.14 -7.57 -2.96
CA ALA A 82 2.10 -7.25 -1.91
C ALA A 82 1.99 -8.18 -0.70
N GLU A 83 0.77 -8.60 -0.35
CA GLU A 83 0.57 -9.61 0.69
C GLU A 83 1.23 -10.93 0.29
N PHE A 84 0.94 -11.43 -0.92
CA PHE A 84 1.56 -12.67 -1.42
C PHE A 84 3.09 -12.58 -1.54
N ALA A 85 3.62 -11.44 -1.97
CA ALA A 85 5.07 -11.21 -2.02
C ALA A 85 5.70 -11.27 -0.62
N LEU A 86 5.04 -10.70 0.40
CA LEU A 86 5.50 -10.79 1.77
C LEU A 86 5.41 -12.21 2.33
N TRP A 87 4.34 -12.93 2.02
CA TRP A 87 4.16 -14.34 2.39
C TRP A 87 5.30 -15.20 1.84
N ASP A 88 5.58 -15.12 0.53
CA ASP A 88 6.67 -15.85 -0.11
C ASP A 88 8.03 -15.50 0.52
N PHE A 89 8.25 -14.22 0.82
CA PHE A 89 9.44 -13.77 1.55
C PHE A 89 9.55 -14.40 2.94
N PHE A 90 8.46 -14.49 3.71
CA PHE A 90 8.45 -15.13 5.02
C PHE A 90 8.73 -16.63 4.94
N ILE A 91 8.06 -17.35 4.03
CA ILE A 91 8.30 -18.78 3.80
C ILE A 91 9.76 -19.05 3.42
N SER A 92 10.31 -18.25 2.50
CA SER A 92 11.71 -18.33 2.08
C SER A 92 12.72 -18.05 3.21
N ASN A 93 12.27 -17.40 4.30
CA ASN A 93 13.05 -17.16 5.51
C ASN A 93 12.68 -18.13 6.66
N ASN A 94 12.05 -19.26 6.37
CA ASN A 94 11.63 -20.28 7.35
C ASN A 94 10.67 -19.73 8.42
N LEU A 95 9.80 -18.78 8.05
CA LEU A 95 8.67 -18.35 8.87
C LEU A 95 7.38 -18.93 8.29
N GLU A 96 6.83 -19.93 8.96
CA GLU A 96 5.55 -20.54 8.61
C GLU A 96 4.41 -19.60 8.99
N VAL A 97 3.97 -18.78 8.04
CA VAL A 97 2.80 -17.90 8.17
C VAL A 97 1.63 -18.43 7.34
N PRO A 98 0.38 -18.12 7.73
CA PRO A 98 -0.77 -18.40 6.88
C PRO A 98 -0.60 -17.79 5.49
N LYS A 99 -1.06 -18.52 4.47
CA LYS A 99 -1.15 -17.99 3.10
C LYS A 99 -2.22 -16.89 3.08
N PRO A 100 -2.01 -15.75 2.38
CA PRO A 100 -3.03 -14.73 2.23
C PRO A 100 -4.32 -15.29 1.65
N ASP A 101 -5.44 -14.83 2.19
CA ASP A 101 -6.75 -15.27 1.74
C ASP A 101 -7.20 -14.54 0.46
N THR A 102 -7.89 -15.30 -0.39
CA THR A 102 -8.53 -14.83 -1.64
C THR A 102 -10.03 -15.15 -1.67
N GLU A 103 -10.62 -15.60 -0.55
CA GLU A 103 -12.06 -15.71 -0.43
C GLU A 103 -12.72 -14.33 -0.55
N MET A 104 -13.83 -14.29 -1.29
CA MET A 104 -14.60 -13.06 -1.55
C MET A 104 -15.80 -13.08 -0.61
N TYR A 105 -15.71 -12.35 0.50
CA TYR A 105 -16.81 -12.24 1.46
C TYR A 105 -17.75 -11.06 1.16
N GLU A 106 -19.04 -11.24 1.41
CA GLU A 106 -20.00 -10.13 1.52
C GLU A 106 -19.72 -9.30 2.79
N GLU A 107 -20.15 -8.04 2.82
CA GLU A 107 -19.87 -7.04 3.86
C GLU A 107 -20.08 -7.60 5.30
N GLY A 108 -19.03 -7.57 6.13
CA GLY A 108 -19.11 -7.91 7.56
C GLY A 108 -18.06 -8.91 8.09
N ILE A 109 -17.27 -9.54 7.22
CA ILE A 109 -16.22 -10.52 7.57
C ILE A 109 -14.93 -10.16 6.84
N TRP A 110 -14.44 -8.92 6.97
CA TRP A 110 -13.11 -8.59 6.49
C TRP A 110 -12.10 -8.93 7.58
N ASP A 111 -11.16 -9.79 7.21
CA ASP A 111 -10.09 -10.25 8.08
C ASP A 111 -9.35 -9.05 8.66
N THR A 112 -9.19 -9.08 9.97
CA THR A 112 -9.04 -7.86 10.75
C THR A 112 -7.62 -7.28 10.74
N SER A 113 -6.68 -7.98 10.08
CA SER A 113 -5.31 -7.57 9.78
C SER A 113 -4.80 -8.26 8.51
N ASP A 114 -3.88 -7.65 7.77
CA ASP A 114 -3.35 -8.23 6.52
C ASP A 114 -2.55 -9.52 6.76
N PHE A 115 -1.85 -9.60 7.91
CA PHE A 115 -1.21 -10.81 8.42
C PHE A 115 -1.32 -10.90 9.93
N GLU A 116 -1.64 -12.09 10.42
CA GLU A 116 -1.56 -12.44 11.83
C GLU A 116 -0.65 -13.66 12.04
N TYR A 117 0.35 -13.50 12.92
CA TYR A 117 1.28 -14.58 13.28
C TYR A 117 1.54 -14.59 14.79
N LYS A 118 1.11 -15.64 15.50
CA LYS A 118 1.25 -15.76 16.97
C LYS A 118 0.77 -14.49 17.69
N ASP A 119 -0.46 -14.06 17.40
CA ASP A 119 -1.10 -12.83 17.91
C ASP A 119 -0.43 -11.51 17.46
N ILE A 120 0.62 -11.57 16.63
CA ILE A 120 1.24 -10.39 16.02
C ILE A 120 0.52 -10.03 14.73
N LYS A 121 -0.22 -8.93 14.79
CA LYS A 121 -0.85 -8.26 13.64
C LYS A 121 0.13 -7.39 12.89
N ILE A 122 0.23 -7.59 11.57
CA ILE A 122 1.11 -6.87 10.66
C ILE A 122 0.26 -6.23 9.55
N ALA A 123 0.44 -4.93 9.34
CA ALA A 123 -0.13 -4.21 8.22
C ALA A 123 0.83 -4.21 7.02
N VAL A 124 0.30 -4.42 5.83
CA VAL A 124 1.03 -4.42 4.57
C VAL A 124 0.64 -3.19 3.78
N LYS A 125 1.63 -2.37 3.44
CA LYS A 125 1.46 -1.23 2.54
C LYS A 125 2.31 -1.46 1.31
N SER A 126 1.78 -1.09 0.15
CA SER A 126 2.50 -1.21 -1.10
C SER A 126 2.57 0.10 -1.87
N THR A 127 3.62 0.27 -2.65
CA THR A 127 3.81 1.43 -3.51
C THR A 127 4.64 1.07 -4.74
N LYS A 128 4.90 2.05 -5.59
CA LYS A 128 5.71 1.93 -6.81
C LYS A 128 7.18 1.70 -6.45
N SER A 129 7.98 1.07 -7.32
CA SER A 129 9.43 0.85 -7.11
C SER A 129 10.22 2.11 -6.73
N TYR A 130 9.83 3.27 -7.25
CA TYR A 130 10.46 4.55 -6.92
C TYR A 130 9.90 5.24 -5.68
N GLY A 131 8.83 4.72 -5.06
CA GLY A 131 8.22 5.27 -3.86
C GLY A 131 9.23 5.35 -2.70
N GLN A 132 9.21 6.48 -1.98
CA GLN A 132 10.15 6.75 -0.88
C GLN A 132 9.45 7.02 0.46
N LEU A 133 8.13 6.90 0.51
CA LEU A 133 7.32 7.09 1.71
C LEU A 133 6.45 5.86 1.95
N MET A 134 6.31 5.48 3.21
CA MET A 134 5.07 4.86 3.68
C MET A 134 4.16 6.00 4.13
N LEU A 135 2.95 6.03 3.60
CA LEU A 135 1.91 6.99 3.90
C LEU A 135 0.79 6.28 4.66
N LEU A 136 0.30 6.90 5.72
CA LEU A 136 -0.79 6.42 6.56
C LEU A 136 -1.80 7.57 6.70
N GLU A 137 -3.01 7.39 6.15
CA GLU A 137 -4.08 8.40 6.17
C GLU A 137 -4.37 8.79 7.62
N SER A 138 -4.24 10.07 7.97
CA SER A 138 -4.25 10.47 9.38
C SER A 138 -5.59 10.26 10.08
N GLU A 139 -6.69 10.30 9.32
CA GLU A 139 -8.05 10.07 9.83
C GLU A 139 -8.30 8.61 10.27
N ASP A 140 -7.43 7.68 9.86
CA ASP A 140 -7.55 6.26 10.19
C ASP A 140 -6.87 5.90 11.52
N TRP A 141 -6.14 6.81 12.17
CA TRP A 141 -5.33 6.51 13.35
C TRP A 141 -5.62 7.48 14.50
N ASN A 142 -5.78 6.94 15.71
CA ASN A 142 -5.85 7.77 16.91
C ASN A 142 -4.44 8.07 17.47
N ASP A 143 -4.38 8.87 18.52
CA ASP A 143 -3.11 9.28 19.16
C ASP A 143 -2.29 8.10 19.75
N GLU A 144 -2.94 6.96 19.99
CA GLU A 144 -2.29 5.72 20.46
C GLU A 144 -1.82 4.83 19.29
N GLY A 145 -1.98 5.28 18.04
CA GLY A 145 -1.64 4.51 16.84
C GLY A 145 -2.55 3.30 16.62
N LEU A 146 -3.77 3.34 17.16
CA LEU A 146 -4.82 2.34 16.93
C LEU A 146 -5.62 2.70 15.68
N TYR A 147 -5.95 1.70 14.89
CA TYR A 147 -6.73 1.84 13.68
C TYR A 147 -8.20 2.11 14.01
N ILE A 148 -8.64 3.35 13.75
CA ILE A 148 -9.96 3.87 14.11
C ILE A 148 -11.10 2.99 13.57
N PRO A 149 -11.08 2.54 12.30
CA PRO A 149 -12.14 1.71 11.76
C PRO A 149 -12.34 0.36 12.47
N ASN A 150 -11.33 -0.14 13.20
CA ASN A 150 -11.41 -1.41 13.94
C ASN A 150 -11.56 -1.20 15.46
N LEU A 151 -11.78 0.01 15.95
CA LEU A 151 -11.93 0.25 17.39
C LEU A 151 -13.06 -0.59 17.99
N ASN A 152 -12.81 -1.16 19.18
CA ASN A 152 -13.72 -2.04 19.91
C ASN A 152 -13.99 -3.40 19.25
N THR A 153 -13.19 -3.79 18.26
CA THR A 153 -13.27 -5.14 17.66
C THR A 153 -12.22 -6.11 18.22
N GLY A 154 -11.22 -5.60 18.94
CA GLY A 154 -10.03 -6.37 19.36
C GLY A 154 -8.94 -6.41 18.29
N ASN A 155 -9.12 -5.70 17.17
CA ASN A 155 -8.25 -5.71 16.01
C ASN A 155 -7.81 -4.32 15.54
N GLU A 156 -7.87 -3.36 16.45
CA GLU A 156 -7.41 -1.99 16.25
C GLU A 156 -5.87 -1.86 16.29
N LEU A 157 -5.16 -2.80 16.92
CA LEU A 157 -3.71 -2.73 17.10
C LEU A 157 -2.97 -3.52 16.02
N TYR A 158 -2.16 -2.81 15.24
CA TYR A 158 -1.10 -3.40 14.41
C TYR A 158 0.25 -3.25 15.09
N HIS A 159 1.01 -4.33 15.24
CA HIS A 159 2.33 -4.30 15.86
C HIS A 159 3.40 -3.77 14.92
N TYR A 160 3.29 -4.15 13.64
CA TYR A 160 4.25 -3.79 12.59
C TYR A 160 3.53 -3.33 11.33
N PHE A 161 4.19 -2.45 10.60
CA PHE A 161 3.77 -1.99 9.27
C PHE A 161 4.93 -2.20 8.32
N ILE A 162 4.71 -2.93 7.23
CA ILE A 162 5.74 -3.26 6.26
C ILE A 162 5.43 -2.54 4.96
N LEU A 163 6.42 -1.82 4.41
CA LEU A 163 6.30 -1.27 3.06
C LEU A 163 6.90 -2.26 2.07
N LEU A 164 6.15 -2.58 1.01
CA LEU A 164 6.65 -3.22 -0.19
C LEU A 164 6.64 -2.22 -1.34
N ARG A 165 7.62 -2.34 -2.23
CA ARG A 165 7.59 -1.66 -3.52
C ARG A 165 7.55 -2.70 -4.62
N ILE A 166 6.66 -2.51 -5.59
CA ILE A 166 6.46 -3.46 -6.68
C ILE A 166 6.71 -2.77 -8.02
N GLN A 167 7.28 -3.53 -8.96
CA GLN A 167 7.44 -3.13 -10.35
C GLN A 167 7.11 -4.31 -11.29
N PRO A 168 6.33 -4.10 -12.35
CA PRO A 168 5.66 -2.85 -12.72
C PRO A 168 4.53 -2.46 -11.75
N PHE A 169 4.03 -1.23 -11.88
CA PHE A 169 2.89 -0.76 -11.10
C PHE A 169 1.60 -0.94 -11.90
N THR A 170 0.64 -1.70 -11.36
CA THR A 170 -0.55 -2.13 -12.10
C THR A 170 -1.37 -0.96 -12.63
N GLN A 171 -1.50 0.13 -11.85
CA GLN A 171 -2.22 1.33 -12.31
C GLN A 171 -1.57 1.94 -13.56
N SER A 172 -0.24 1.91 -13.68
CA SER A 172 0.47 2.41 -14.86
C SER A 172 0.18 1.55 -16.10
N ILE A 173 0.21 0.22 -15.95
CA ILE A 173 -0.14 -0.71 -17.04
C ILE A 173 -1.57 -0.44 -17.54
N LEU A 174 -2.52 -0.34 -16.62
CA LEU A 174 -3.92 -0.08 -16.97
C LEU A 174 -4.13 1.31 -17.58
N LEU A 175 -3.38 2.32 -17.14
CA LEU A 175 -3.46 3.67 -17.72
C LEU A 175 -2.94 3.69 -19.17
N GLU A 176 -1.78 3.09 -19.40
CA GLU A 176 -1.14 3.00 -20.73
C GLU A 176 -2.01 2.24 -21.74
N ASN A 177 -2.77 1.25 -21.27
CA ASN A 177 -3.69 0.44 -22.08
C ASN A 177 -5.14 0.98 -22.10
N ARG A 178 -5.39 2.18 -21.53
CA ARG A 178 -6.71 2.82 -21.47
C ARG A 178 -7.79 1.96 -20.78
N CYS A 179 -7.39 1.16 -19.81
CA CYS A 179 -8.25 0.30 -18.99
C CYS A 179 -8.60 0.93 -17.64
N LEU A 180 -7.75 1.83 -17.12
CA LEU A 180 -7.84 2.30 -15.73
C LEU A 180 -9.19 2.95 -15.38
N PHE A 181 -9.77 3.70 -16.31
CA PHE A 181 -11.01 4.44 -16.09
C PHE A 181 -12.25 3.73 -16.67
N ASN A 182 -12.13 2.45 -17.02
CA ASN A 182 -13.23 1.67 -17.56
C ASN A 182 -13.98 0.91 -16.45
N ASP A 183 -15.29 0.80 -16.61
CA ASP A 183 -16.15 -0.02 -15.75
C ASP A 183 -16.43 -1.41 -16.34
N ILE A 184 -16.13 -1.62 -17.63
CA ILE A 184 -16.34 -2.86 -18.38
C ILE A 184 -15.03 -3.20 -19.10
N ILE A 185 -14.62 -4.46 -19.02
CA ILE A 185 -13.46 -4.98 -19.73
C ILE A 185 -13.64 -6.46 -20.06
N ASP A 186 -13.00 -6.92 -21.12
CA ASP A 186 -12.88 -8.34 -21.43
C ASP A 186 -11.86 -8.99 -20.48
N LYS A 187 -12.29 -10.05 -19.76
CA LYS A 187 -11.48 -10.70 -18.74
C LYS A 187 -10.22 -11.31 -19.31
N ASP A 188 -10.32 -12.02 -20.43
CA ASP A 188 -9.20 -12.74 -21.04
C ASP A 188 -8.15 -11.76 -21.57
N SER A 189 -8.59 -10.66 -22.19
CA SER A 189 -7.70 -9.59 -22.65
C SER A 189 -6.97 -8.91 -21.48
N LEU A 190 -7.65 -8.63 -20.36
CA LEU A 190 -7.02 -8.06 -19.18
C LEU A 190 -6.05 -9.08 -18.52
N LYS A 191 -6.44 -10.36 -18.48
CA LYS A 191 -5.59 -11.43 -17.95
C LYS A 191 -4.31 -11.54 -18.77
N GLU A 192 -4.42 -11.61 -20.09
CA GLU A 192 -3.26 -11.64 -20.98
C GLU A 192 -2.34 -10.44 -20.73
N LEU A 193 -2.90 -9.21 -20.65
CA LEU A 193 -2.13 -8.00 -20.39
C LEU A 193 -1.33 -8.07 -19.09
N ILE A 194 -1.95 -8.57 -18.00
CA ILE A 194 -1.31 -8.68 -16.68
C ILE A 194 -0.28 -9.80 -16.65
N MET A 195 -0.59 -10.96 -17.23
CA MET A 195 0.26 -12.15 -17.18
C MET A 195 1.49 -12.06 -18.09
N GLN A 196 1.50 -11.13 -19.05
CA GLN A 196 2.69 -10.82 -19.86
C GLN A 196 3.76 -10.01 -19.10
N GLN A 197 3.44 -9.50 -17.92
CA GLN A 197 4.36 -8.68 -17.13
C GLN A 197 5.19 -9.54 -16.17
N GLU A 198 6.44 -9.13 -15.95
CA GLU A 198 7.28 -9.70 -14.89
C GLU A 198 7.22 -8.79 -13.65
N TYR A 199 6.49 -9.23 -12.62
CA TYR A 199 6.40 -8.49 -11.36
C TYR A 199 7.52 -8.88 -10.41
N SER A 200 8.27 -7.88 -9.96
CA SER A 200 9.30 -8.00 -8.93
C SER A 200 9.03 -7.04 -7.78
N TYR A 201 9.59 -7.33 -6.61
CA TYR A 201 9.35 -6.51 -5.42
C TYR A 201 10.59 -6.33 -4.58
N ASP A 202 10.60 -5.27 -3.78
CA ASP A 202 11.50 -5.14 -2.64
C ASP A 202 10.76 -4.71 -1.37
N ILE A 203 11.48 -4.78 -0.25
CA ILE A 203 10.97 -4.41 1.07
C ILE A 203 11.94 -3.38 1.68
N PRO A 204 11.67 -2.06 1.54
CA PRO A 204 12.55 -1.02 2.07
C PRO A 204 12.72 -1.13 3.57
N GLY A 205 11.71 -1.64 4.27
CA GLY A 205 11.74 -1.90 5.70
C GLY A 205 10.36 -1.92 6.31
N TYR A 206 10.35 -1.86 7.63
CA TYR A 206 9.15 -1.82 8.45
C TYR A 206 9.24 -0.72 9.52
N ILE A 207 8.09 -0.42 10.11
CA ILE A 207 7.97 0.36 11.34
C ILE A 207 7.14 -0.40 12.38
N THR A 208 7.29 -0.04 13.64
CA THR A 208 6.48 -0.55 14.76
C THR A 208 5.32 0.40 15.06
N ASN A 209 4.30 -0.06 15.80
CA ASN A 209 3.28 0.83 16.37
C ASN A 209 3.90 2.01 17.14
N ARG A 210 4.96 1.74 17.94
CA ARG A 210 5.67 2.81 18.66
C ARG A 210 6.24 3.87 17.71
N ASN A 211 6.73 3.46 16.53
CA ASN A 211 7.17 4.44 15.54
C ASN A 211 5.99 5.25 15.02
N LEU A 212 4.84 4.63 14.71
CA LEU A 212 3.63 5.36 14.31
C LEU A 212 3.22 6.39 15.36
N VAL A 213 3.12 6.02 16.65
CA VAL A 213 2.83 6.96 17.74
C VAL A 213 3.83 8.13 17.74
N GLN A 214 5.12 7.85 17.55
CA GLN A 214 6.12 8.92 17.42
C GLN A 214 5.93 9.80 16.18
N LEU A 215 5.41 9.27 15.06
CA LEU A 215 5.07 10.09 13.88
C LEU A 215 3.96 11.08 14.22
N ILE A 216 2.92 10.59 14.92
CA ILE A 216 1.76 11.38 15.36
C ILE A 216 2.19 12.47 16.35
N GLU A 217 2.84 12.09 17.45
CA GLU A 217 3.27 13.02 18.52
C GLU A 217 4.18 14.15 18.00
N ASN A 218 5.02 13.86 17.01
CA ASN A 218 5.98 14.82 16.47
C ASN A 218 5.49 15.53 15.19
N ASN A 219 4.23 15.31 14.81
CA ASN A 219 3.59 15.88 13.63
C ASN A 219 4.39 15.66 12.33
N TYR A 220 4.83 14.41 12.10
CA TYR A 220 5.42 14.00 10.81
C TYR A 220 4.30 13.78 9.79
N PHE A 221 3.79 14.90 9.30
CA PHE A 221 2.54 14.99 8.57
C PHE A 221 2.71 15.71 7.22
N ILE A 222 1.92 15.30 6.23
CA ILE A 222 1.78 16.00 4.95
C ILE A 222 0.27 16.29 4.76
N PRO A 223 -0.11 17.57 4.62
CA PRO A 223 -1.51 17.93 4.41
C PRO A 223 -2.00 17.57 3.00
N GLN A 224 -3.29 17.30 2.90
CA GLN A 224 -4.03 17.23 1.64
C GLN A 224 -3.76 18.50 0.81
N GLY A 225 -3.60 18.33 -0.50
CA GLY A 225 -3.34 19.41 -1.43
C GLY A 225 -1.88 19.82 -1.57
N ALA A 226 -0.98 19.43 -0.65
CA ALA A 226 0.46 19.62 -0.82
C ALA A 226 1.02 18.75 -1.95
N TYR A 227 2.22 19.06 -2.43
CA TYR A 227 2.87 18.32 -3.53
C TYR A 227 4.11 17.56 -3.06
N LEU A 228 4.32 16.35 -3.58
CA LEU A 228 5.54 15.57 -3.40
C LEU A 228 6.57 15.85 -4.50
N ASN A 229 7.76 16.30 -4.11
CA ASN A 229 8.94 16.66 -4.91
C ASN A 229 8.76 17.78 -5.96
N VAL A 230 7.68 17.76 -6.74
CA VAL A 230 7.43 18.72 -7.82
C VAL A 230 5.94 18.95 -8.00
N ILE A 231 5.56 20.20 -8.30
CA ILE A 231 4.19 20.61 -8.61
C ILE A 231 3.72 19.93 -9.89
N HIS A 232 2.94 18.88 -9.73
CA HIS A 232 2.26 18.17 -10.81
C HIS A 232 1.06 17.45 -10.20
N GLU A 233 -0.07 17.39 -10.91
CA GLU A 233 -1.32 16.81 -10.40
C GLU A 233 -1.16 15.40 -9.80
N LYS A 234 -0.44 14.51 -10.48
CA LYS A 234 -0.11 13.15 -10.01
C LYS A 234 0.70 13.08 -8.69
N ASN A 235 1.29 14.19 -8.27
CA ASN A 235 2.10 14.29 -7.04
C ASN A 235 1.37 15.06 -5.94
N LYS A 236 0.14 15.54 -6.20
CA LYS A 236 -0.68 16.22 -5.22
C LYS A 236 -1.22 15.19 -4.23
N MET A 237 -1.13 15.50 -2.95
CA MET A 237 -1.65 14.68 -1.87
C MET A 237 -3.18 14.73 -1.89
N ASP A 238 -3.80 13.56 -1.93
CA ASP A 238 -5.25 13.36 -1.95
C ASP A 238 -5.87 13.28 -0.55
N ALA A 239 -5.06 13.00 0.47
CA ALA A 239 -5.47 12.98 1.86
C ALA A 239 -4.36 13.51 2.78
N ASP A 240 -4.76 13.86 3.99
CA ASP A 240 -3.87 14.12 5.12
C ASP A 240 -3.17 12.81 5.52
N ASN A 241 -1.83 12.83 5.62
CA ASN A 241 -1.06 11.61 5.84
C ASN A 241 0.06 11.80 6.87
N TYR A 242 0.18 10.86 7.80
CA TYR A 242 1.44 10.61 8.48
C TYR A 242 2.42 9.94 7.51
N TYR A 243 3.70 10.27 7.62
CA TYR A 243 4.71 9.73 6.72
C TYR A 243 5.97 9.25 7.44
N ILE A 244 6.62 8.26 6.82
CA ILE A 244 8.01 7.93 7.11
C ILE A 244 8.76 7.64 5.81
N GLN A 245 9.97 8.19 5.70
CA GLN A 245 10.84 7.93 4.55
C GLN A 245 11.48 6.53 4.63
N THR A 246 11.62 5.86 3.49
CA THR A 246 12.23 4.52 3.37
C THR A 246 13.61 4.43 4.05
N GLY A 247 14.40 5.49 3.96
CA GLY A 247 15.72 5.58 4.61
C GLY A 247 15.72 5.57 6.14
N HIS A 248 14.57 5.81 6.78
CA HIS A 248 14.41 5.77 8.23
C HIS A 248 13.74 4.48 8.75
N MET A 249 13.28 3.60 7.86
CA MET A 249 12.63 2.34 8.25
C MET A 249 13.64 1.32 8.77
N HIS A 250 13.19 0.47 9.69
CA HIS A 250 13.97 -0.66 10.17
C HIS A 250 14.14 -1.71 9.06
N PRO A 251 15.34 -2.33 8.93
CA PRO A 251 15.57 -3.32 7.89
C PRO A 251 14.77 -4.60 8.17
N ILE A 252 14.14 -5.17 7.13
CA ILE A 252 13.19 -6.28 7.24
C ILE A 252 13.77 -7.52 7.93
N ASN A 253 15.07 -7.80 7.74
CA ASN A 253 15.76 -8.92 8.38
C ASN A 253 15.74 -8.87 9.92
N ARG A 254 15.57 -7.70 10.54
CA ARG A 254 15.38 -7.59 11.99
C ARG A 254 14.01 -8.11 12.41
N LEU A 255 12.97 -7.81 11.63
CA LEU A 255 11.62 -8.32 11.91
C LEU A 255 11.59 -9.85 11.80
N ILE A 256 12.21 -10.42 10.76
CA ILE A 256 12.32 -11.87 10.60
C ILE A 256 12.90 -12.53 11.86
N LYS A 257 14.02 -12.00 12.37
CA LYS A 257 14.63 -12.51 13.61
C LYS A 257 13.73 -12.34 14.82
N ILE A 258 12.98 -11.25 14.93
CA ILE A 258 12.04 -11.06 16.04
C ILE A 258 10.95 -12.14 15.97
N LEU A 259 10.32 -12.32 14.81
CA LEU A 259 9.21 -13.27 14.62
C LEU A 259 9.65 -14.73 14.83
N GLN A 260 10.88 -15.09 14.43
CA GLN A 260 11.43 -16.44 14.66
C GLN A 260 11.68 -16.76 16.13
N ASN A 261 11.83 -15.74 16.99
CA ASN A 261 12.10 -15.91 18.42
C ASN A 261 10.85 -15.74 19.31
N LEU A 262 9.66 -15.60 18.70
CA LEU A 262 8.37 -15.69 19.39
C LEU A 262 8.03 -17.14 19.69
#